data_AF-U9U6R3-F1
#
_entry.id   AF-U9U6R3-F1
#
_cell.length_a   1.000
_cell.length_b   1.000
_cell.length_c   1.000
_cell.angle_alpha   90.00
_cell.angle_beta   90.00
_cell.angle_gamma   90.00
#
_symmetry.space_group_name_H-M   'P 1'
#
loop_
_entity.id
_entity.type
_entity.pdbx_description
1 polymer ?
#
loop_
_entity_poly.entity_id
_entity_poly.type
_entity_poly.pdbx_seq_one_letter_code
_entity_poly.pdbx_strand_id
1 'polypeptide(L)'
;MGYRMLVISADGSMHFWKDHDVVWKSEESLAHTIEAEFLDLPERKLWTQESDELAEQPEETETISPLIRYLRRVKTHIEQLKDFPAYLTAYIQRLITGDYEAEFKSTNKSKVSLHRDTFGFRKLLIFVTRTKLVALDTINKGQIIWSRFFGNDVSEFSNIFIVRSSTVKYPPIVVAIGIQKNSEGKSVTRLFRLNGLTGENFIPAENENSFPPELSIPITTKRILKLPVEEPDERTHIIALIDEELKFHIYPNHENSIKAFMQFAPSFYFTLSDDIGEKSLKGCKVVKNNVQPFDIIEIWTLNFPEGESIAAIAHRPPIEKIASLGRVLGDRSVLYKYLNPHLVAIATLSTSTSTDLNIYLVDVVKGSILHHAIHENVGSSHPVRIAQIENSVVYHFWSENNNEKGYVIVVYELYESENKDQRFESSVFSSFAHDRPYVSAQAYMFPYGVNAIGVTTTKHGIATREFLFALDTDQVFGVSKRFLDPRRPQHVLTNEDKEEMLIPYDPAIPDNKKWVLSYHLSVAGIRHIITSPALLESTSLVLAYGLDLWFTREAPSKTFDVLSEDFSKGTLLATILGLILSILITKPMVRRKKLNARWY
;
A
#
# COMPACT_ATOMS: atom_id res chain seq x y z
N MET A 1 25.56 -14.78 45.18
CA MET A 1 24.11 -14.94 44.98
C MET A 1 23.80 -14.45 43.59
N GLY A 2 23.10 -15.24 42.77
CA GLY A 2 22.63 -14.75 41.48
C GLY A 2 21.24 -14.12 41.62
N TYR A 3 20.96 -13.06 40.88
CA TYR A 3 19.65 -12.40 40.86
C TYR A 3 19.07 -12.39 39.45
N ARG A 4 17.74 -12.30 39.36
CA ARG A 4 17.00 -12.16 38.11
C ARG A 4 16.14 -10.92 38.24
N MET A 5 16.17 -10.05 37.24
CA MET A 5 15.42 -8.80 37.25
C MET A 5 14.65 -8.67 35.94
N LEU A 6 13.36 -8.37 36.05
CA LEU A 6 12.55 -7.96 34.91
C LEU A 6 12.44 -6.43 34.97
N VAL A 7 12.96 -5.75 33.95
CA VAL A 7 12.93 -4.29 33.84
C VAL A 7 11.98 -3.92 32.71
N ILE A 8 11.01 -3.06 33.02
CA ILE A 8 10.12 -2.46 32.04
C ILE A 8 10.55 -1.00 31.89
N SER A 9 11.00 -0.66 30.69
CA SER A 9 11.48 0.67 30.35
C SER A 9 10.32 1.60 30.00
N ALA A 10 10.52 2.91 30.12
CA ALA A 10 9.52 3.92 29.78
C ALA A 10 9.13 3.92 28.29
N ASP A 11 9.97 3.33 27.43
CA ASP A 11 9.73 3.19 25.99
C ASP A 11 8.86 1.98 25.62
N GLY A 12 8.37 1.22 26.61
CA GLY A 12 7.56 0.02 26.42
C GLY A 12 8.38 -1.24 26.16
N SER A 13 9.72 -1.18 26.22
CA SER A 13 10.56 -2.36 26.09
C SER A 13 10.70 -3.11 27.41
N MET A 14 10.68 -4.44 27.33
CA MET A 14 10.84 -5.34 28.47
C MET A 14 12.17 -6.08 28.36
N HIS A 15 12.96 -6.03 29.42
CA HIS A 15 14.28 -6.65 29.49
C HIS A 15 14.35 -7.63 30.65
N PHE A 16 14.78 -8.85 30.38
CA PHE A 16 15.05 -9.82 31.43
C PHE A 16 16.55 -9.98 31.62
N TRP A 17 16.99 -9.64 32.83
CA TRP A 17 18.37 -9.68 33.25
C TRP A 17 18.59 -10.88 34.16
N LYS A 18 19.71 -11.56 33.96
CA LYS A 18 20.22 -12.57 34.88
C LYS A 18 21.63 -12.13 35.26
N ASP A 19 21.81 -11.80 36.53
CA ASP A 19 23.04 -11.21 37.05
C ASP A 19 23.39 -9.92 36.28
N HIS A 20 24.43 -9.94 35.44
CA HIS A 20 24.88 -8.77 34.66
C HIS A 20 24.49 -8.83 33.17
N ASP A 21 23.90 -9.94 32.72
CA ASP A 21 23.62 -10.18 31.30
C ASP A 21 22.13 -10.04 30.99
N VAL A 22 21.83 -9.36 29.88
CA VAL A 22 20.48 -9.35 29.28
C VAL A 22 20.28 -10.69 28.58
N VAL A 23 19.36 -11.51 29.09
CA VAL A 23 19.03 -12.82 28.52
C VAL A 23 18.12 -12.65 27.31
N TRP A 24 17.11 -11.78 27.42
CA TRP A 24 16.22 -11.46 26.31
C TRP A 24 15.67 -10.04 26.44
N LYS A 25 15.28 -9.49 25.29
CA LYS A 25 14.57 -8.22 25.15
C LYS A 25 13.29 -8.50 24.35
N SER A 26 12.17 -7.95 24.82
CA SER A 26 10.89 -7.91 24.11
C SER A 26 10.46 -6.46 23.90
N GLU A 27 9.86 -6.16 22.76
CA GLU A 27 9.44 -4.82 22.37
C GLU A 27 7.92 -4.72 22.41
N GLU A 28 7.35 -4.56 23.61
CA GLU A 28 5.90 -4.57 23.84
C GLU A 28 5.21 -3.29 23.34
N SER A 29 5.97 -2.23 23.01
CA SER A 29 5.40 -1.00 22.45
C SER A 29 4.62 -1.25 21.15
N LEU A 30 4.99 -2.28 20.39
CA LEU A 30 4.38 -2.63 19.11
C LEU A 30 2.92 -3.09 19.23
N ALA A 31 2.51 -3.59 20.41
CA ALA A 31 1.11 -3.95 20.70
C ALA A 31 0.15 -2.74 20.67
N HIS A 32 0.70 -1.53 20.73
CA HIS A 32 -0.04 -0.26 20.66
C HIS A 32 0.40 0.56 19.45
N THR A 33 0.55 -0.11 18.30
CA THR A 33 0.78 0.56 17.01
C THR A 33 -0.46 1.38 16.63
N ILE A 34 -0.24 2.64 16.29
CA ILE A 34 -1.24 3.61 15.81
C ILE A 34 -1.30 3.56 14.29
N GLU A 35 -0.14 3.65 13.62
CA GLU A 35 -0.01 3.61 12.17
C GLU A 35 1.25 2.84 11.78
N ALA A 36 1.22 2.20 10.62
CA ALA A 36 2.36 1.50 10.04
C ALA A 36 2.48 1.82 8.55
N GLU A 37 3.72 1.95 8.06
CA GLU A 37 4.01 2.29 6.67
C GLU A 37 5.11 1.40 6.08
N PHE A 38 4.98 1.10 4.78
CA PHE A 38 5.96 0.33 4.02
C PHE A 38 6.96 1.25 3.35
N LEU A 39 8.22 1.21 3.78
CA LEU A 39 9.30 1.93 3.15
C LEU A 39 10.10 1.04 2.19
N ASP A 40 10.14 1.42 0.91
CA ASP A 40 11.02 0.79 -0.06
C ASP A 40 12.49 1.07 0.24
N LEU A 41 13.33 0.04 0.15
CA LEU A 41 14.77 0.16 0.33
C LEU A 41 15.47 0.66 -0.93
N PRO A 42 16.64 1.31 -0.80
CA PRO A 42 17.46 1.69 -1.94
C PRO A 42 18.03 0.46 -2.64
N GLU A 43 18.30 0.58 -3.94
CA GLU A 43 19.01 -0.47 -4.68
C GLU A 43 20.48 -0.54 -4.24
N ARG A 44 21.02 -1.76 -4.12
CA ARG A 44 22.40 -1.98 -3.65
C ARG A 44 23.46 -1.44 -4.61
N LYS A 45 23.21 -1.62 -5.90
CA LYS A 45 24.10 -1.29 -7.02
C LYS A 45 23.21 -1.10 -8.25
N LEU A 46 23.01 0.14 -8.68
CA LEU A 46 22.54 0.38 -10.05
C LEU A 46 23.76 0.52 -10.95
N TRP A 47 23.80 -0.26 -12.02
CA TRP A 47 24.85 -0.20 -13.05
C TRP A 47 24.95 1.18 -13.75
N THR A 48 23.98 2.05 -13.50
CA THR A 48 23.87 3.42 -14.00
C THR A 48 24.02 4.50 -12.92
N GLN A 49 24.24 4.15 -11.65
CA GLN A 49 24.36 5.12 -10.54
C GLN A 49 25.77 5.68 -10.33
N GLU A 50 26.79 4.87 -10.61
CA GLU A 50 28.18 5.34 -10.60
C GLU A 50 28.51 6.18 -11.84
N SER A 51 27.62 6.16 -12.84
CA SER A 51 27.69 6.98 -14.02
C SER A 51 26.60 8.05 -13.96
N ASP A 52 26.97 9.31 -13.85
CA ASP A 52 26.14 10.53 -13.94
C ASP A 52 25.10 10.60 -15.10
N GLU A 53 24.97 9.55 -15.93
CA GLU A 53 24.28 9.53 -17.22
C GLU A 53 22.74 9.65 -17.17
N LEU A 54 22.09 9.37 -16.03
CA LEU A 54 20.62 9.43 -15.90
C LEU A 54 20.14 10.39 -14.80
N ALA A 55 21.06 11.02 -14.07
CA ALA A 55 20.75 11.79 -12.86
C ALA A 55 21.30 13.23 -12.86
N GLU A 56 22.13 13.60 -13.84
CA GLU A 56 22.38 15.01 -14.17
C GLU A 56 21.05 15.68 -14.57
N GLN A 57 20.88 16.97 -14.25
CA GLN A 57 19.68 17.68 -14.68
C GLN A 57 19.53 17.53 -16.21
N PRO A 58 18.31 17.34 -16.77
CA PRO A 58 18.14 17.28 -18.22
C PRO A 58 18.84 18.44 -18.94
N GLU A 59 18.84 19.61 -18.31
CA GLU A 59 19.53 20.84 -18.73
C GLU A 59 21.06 20.69 -18.76
N GLU A 60 21.67 20.07 -17.76
CA GLU A 60 23.11 19.80 -17.69
C GLU A 60 23.51 18.71 -18.70
N THR A 61 22.74 17.62 -18.75
CA THR A 61 22.96 16.53 -19.69
C THR A 61 22.87 17.04 -21.13
N GLU A 62 21.86 17.84 -21.49
CA GLU A 62 21.68 18.46 -22.81
C GLU A 62 22.89 19.25 -23.29
N THR A 63 23.69 19.84 -22.39
CA THR A 63 24.90 20.57 -22.75
C THR A 63 26.07 19.67 -23.20
N ILE A 64 26.02 18.37 -22.88
CA ILE A 64 27.08 17.40 -23.18
C ILE A 64 26.86 16.73 -24.54
N SER A 65 27.87 16.80 -25.42
CA SER A 65 27.87 16.14 -26.73
C SER A 65 27.58 14.63 -26.64
N PRO A 66 26.75 14.05 -27.55
CA PRO A 66 26.42 12.62 -27.56
C PRO A 66 27.64 11.68 -27.57
N LEU A 67 28.73 12.08 -28.22
CA LEU A 67 29.96 11.28 -28.31
C LEU A 67 30.66 11.17 -26.95
N ILE A 68 30.67 12.25 -26.16
CA ILE A 68 31.23 12.24 -24.81
C ILE A 68 30.41 11.31 -23.91
N ARG A 69 29.08 11.36 -24.01
CA ARG A 69 28.20 10.44 -23.26
C ARG A 69 28.44 8.99 -23.63
N TYR A 70 28.61 8.68 -24.92
CA TYR A 70 28.95 7.33 -25.37
C TYR A 70 30.31 6.86 -24.82
N LEU A 71 31.34 7.71 -24.85
CA LEU A 71 32.65 7.35 -24.30
C LEU A 71 32.62 7.15 -22.78
N ARG A 72 31.86 7.97 -22.04
CA ARG A 72 31.61 7.77 -20.60
C ARG A 72 30.99 6.39 -20.36
N ARG A 73 29.98 6.01 -21.16
CA ARG A 73 29.34 4.70 -21.08
C ARG A 73 30.30 3.55 -21.37
N VAL A 74 31.11 3.63 -22.41
CA VAL A 74 32.08 2.57 -22.71
C VAL A 74 33.08 2.42 -21.57
N LYS A 75 33.55 3.53 -21.00
CA LYS A 75 34.46 3.51 -19.85
C LYS A 75 33.82 2.82 -18.64
N THR A 76 32.57 3.15 -18.30
CA THR A 76 31.86 2.55 -17.16
C THR A 76 31.64 1.05 -17.36
N HIS A 77 31.26 0.63 -18.57
CA HIS A 77 31.12 -0.80 -18.92
C HIS A 77 32.46 -1.56 -18.78
N ILE A 78 33.59 -0.96 -19.16
CA ILE A 78 34.92 -1.56 -19.00
C ILE A 78 35.31 -1.67 -17.51
N GLU A 79 35.03 -0.62 -16.73
CA GLU A 79 35.29 -0.63 -15.29
C GLU A 79 34.49 -1.73 -14.57
N GLN A 80 33.23 -1.93 -14.98
CA GLN A 80 32.35 -2.98 -14.47
C GLN A 80 32.78 -4.41 -14.84
N LEU A 81 33.50 -4.59 -15.95
CA LEU A 81 33.99 -5.91 -16.37
C LEU A 81 34.93 -6.54 -15.33
N LYS A 82 35.58 -5.73 -14.49
CA LYS A 82 36.42 -6.20 -13.38
C LYS A 82 35.66 -7.08 -12.39
N ASP A 83 34.37 -6.82 -12.18
CA ASP A 83 33.51 -7.57 -11.26
C ASP A 83 32.89 -8.82 -11.91
N PHE A 84 33.02 -8.99 -13.24
CA PHE A 84 32.39 -10.09 -14.00
C PHE A 84 32.78 -11.50 -13.52
N PRO A 85 34.06 -11.81 -13.18
CA PRO A 85 34.41 -13.14 -12.68
C PRO A 85 33.71 -13.49 -11.36
N ALA A 86 33.61 -12.52 -10.44
CA ALA A 86 32.90 -12.69 -9.18
C ALA A 86 31.38 -12.85 -9.40
N TYR A 87 30.81 -12.09 -10.34
CA TYR A 87 29.42 -12.27 -10.75
C TYR A 87 29.15 -13.66 -11.36
N LEU A 88 30.01 -14.13 -12.26
CA LEU A 88 29.83 -15.41 -12.95
C LEU A 88 29.86 -16.59 -11.98
N THR A 89 30.78 -16.57 -11.01
CA THR A 89 30.85 -17.60 -9.96
C THR A 89 29.59 -17.60 -9.10
N ALA A 90 29.11 -16.43 -8.69
CA ALA A 90 27.86 -16.29 -7.94
C ALA A 90 26.64 -16.77 -8.75
N TYR A 91 26.58 -16.44 -10.03
CA TYR A 91 25.51 -16.86 -10.94
C TYR A 91 25.45 -18.38 -11.07
N ILE A 92 26.59 -19.04 -11.32
CA ILE A 92 26.67 -20.50 -11.40
C ILE A 92 26.23 -21.14 -10.08
N GLN A 93 26.68 -20.59 -8.94
CA GLN A 93 26.29 -21.09 -7.63
C GLN A 93 24.77 -20.98 -7.42
N ARG A 94 24.15 -19.83 -7.72
CA ARG A 94 22.68 -19.63 -7.64
C ARG A 94 21.91 -20.58 -8.55
N LEU A 95 22.44 -20.83 -9.75
CA LEU A 95 21.81 -21.74 -10.72
C LEU A 95 21.81 -23.18 -10.18
N ILE A 96 22.90 -23.61 -9.53
CA ILE A 96 23.04 -24.93 -8.92
C ILE A 96 22.22 -25.07 -7.64
N THR A 97 22.30 -24.11 -6.72
CA THR A 97 21.61 -24.20 -5.42
C THR A 97 20.12 -23.91 -5.52
N GLY A 98 19.68 -23.22 -6.58
CA GLY A 98 18.30 -22.73 -6.70
C GLY A 98 17.94 -21.63 -5.73
N ASP A 99 18.90 -21.21 -4.89
CA ASP A 99 18.71 -20.27 -3.81
C ASP A 99 19.04 -18.85 -4.32
N TYR A 100 18.01 -18.19 -4.85
CA TYR A 100 18.09 -16.80 -5.30
C TYR A 100 17.99 -15.81 -4.12
N GLU A 101 17.57 -16.28 -2.94
CA GLU A 101 17.49 -15.48 -1.71
C GLU A 101 18.81 -15.51 -0.92
N ALA A 102 19.67 -16.51 -1.13
CA ALA A 102 21.05 -16.53 -0.65
C ALA A 102 21.95 -15.53 -1.40
N GLU A 103 21.66 -14.24 -1.27
CA GLU A 103 22.61 -13.21 -1.65
C GLU A 103 23.76 -13.17 -0.64
N PHE A 104 24.94 -13.57 -1.11
CA PHE A 104 26.28 -13.22 -0.63
C PHE A 104 26.34 -12.85 0.87
N LYS A 105 26.59 -13.86 1.71
CA LYS A 105 27.14 -13.67 3.07
C LYS A 105 28.48 -12.93 2.94
N SER A 106 28.44 -11.61 2.80
CA SER A 106 29.60 -10.76 2.97
C SER A 106 30.11 -11.01 4.37
N THR A 107 31.35 -11.47 4.45
CA THR A 107 32.05 -11.90 5.66
C THR A 107 32.31 -10.76 6.67
N ASN A 108 31.79 -9.56 6.41
CA ASN A 108 31.91 -8.41 7.31
C ASN A 108 30.61 -8.21 8.11
N LYS A 109 30.60 -8.74 9.33
CA LYS A 109 29.56 -8.57 10.36
C LYS A 109 29.37 -7.13 10.87
N SER A 110 29.89 -6.09 10.19
CA SER A 110 30.02 -4.75 10.79
C SER A 110 29.05 -3.67 10.29
N LYS A 111 28.14 -3.94 9.35
CA LYS A 111 26.96 -3.09 9.04
C LYS A 111 26.00 -3.89 8.17
N VAL A 112 24.78 -4.14 8.64
CA VAL A 112 23.71 -4.72 7.79
C VAL A 112 23.44 -3.72 6.68
N SER A 113 23.82 -4.05 5.44
CA SER A 113 23.54 -3.18 4.31
C SER A 113 22.03 -3.23 4.01
N LEU A 114 21.34 -2.12 4.25
CA LEU A 114 19.93 -1.94 3.93
C LEU A 114 19.80 -1.66 2.45
N HIS A 115 19.50 -2.70 1.69
CA HIS A 115 19.26 -2.61 0.26
C HIS A 115 18.10 -3.50 -0.12
N ARG A 116 17.38 -3.08 -1.16
CA ARG A 116 16.30 -3.82 -1.78
C ARG A 116 16.84 -5.08 -2.44
N ASP A 117 16.05 -6.15 -2.36
CA ASP A 117 16.23 -7.36 -3.13
C ASP A 117 15.80 -7.17 -4.60
N THR A 118 16.01 -8.20 -5.42
CA THR A 118 15.70 -8.18 -6.86
C THR A 118 14.20 -8.10 -7.16
N PHE A 119 13.36 -8.70 -6.29
CA PHE A 119 11.92 -8.77 -6.47
C PHE A 119 11.14 -7.76 -5.63
N GLY A 120 11.82 -6.98 -4.78
CA GLY A 120 11.21 -5.97 -3.93
C GLY A 120 10.38 -6.54 -2.78
N PHE A 121 10.70 -7.75 -2.32
CA PHE A 121 10.11 -8.34 -1.12
C PHE A 121 10.67 -7.73 0.17
N ARG A 122 11.92 -7.23 0.12
CA ARG A 122 12.60 -6.59 1.23
C ARG A 122 12.22 -5.13 1.30
N LYS A 123 11.44 -4.80 2.32
CA LYS A 123 11.04 -3.45 2.68
C LYS A 123 11.30 -3.23 4.16
N LEU A 124 11.25 -1.98 4.57
CA LEU A 124 11.36 -1.59 5.96
C LEU A 124 9.97 -1.16 6.43
N LEU A 125 9.43 -1.88 7.41
CA LEU A 125 8.15 -1.58 8.04
C LEU A 125 8.37 -0.61 9.18
N ILE A 126 7.83 0.60 9.06
CA ILE A 126 7.94 1.61 10.12
C ILE A 126 6.63 1.63 10.90
N PHE A 127 6.72 1.25 12.17
CA PHE A 127 5.63 1.28 13.11
C PHE A 127 5.72 2.54 13.97
N VAL A 128 4.59 3.22 14.10
CA VAL A 128 4.42 4.32 15.04
C VAL A 128 3.59 3.85 16.20
N THR A 129 4.20 3.87 17.37
CA THR A 129 3.52 3.65 18.65
C THR A 129 3.28 5.01 19.30
N ARG A 130 2.63 5.03 20.47
CA ARG A 130 2.33 6.26 21.19
C ARG A 130 3.52 7.24 21.33
N THR A 131 4.73 6.75 21.63
CA THR A 131 5.91 7.61 21.92
C THR A 131 7.20 7.12 21.26
N LYS A 132 7.12 6.07 20.44
CA LYS A 132 8.29 5.40 19.85
C LYS A 132 8.03 5.01 18.42
N LEU A 133 9.06 5.16 17.58
CA LEU A 133 9.08 4.63 16.22
C LEU A 133 9.99 3.40 16.18
N VAL A 134 9.54 2.35 15.50
CA VAL A 134 10.27 1.09 15.36
C VAL A 134 10.27 0.66 13.90
N ALA A 135 11.44 0.36 13.37
CA ALA A 135 11.61 -0.11 12.01
C ALA A 135 12.00 -1.60 11.97
N LEU A 136 11.19 -2.41 11.30
CA LEU A 136 11.42 -3.85 11.12
C LEU A 136 11.78 -4.18 9.66
N ASP A 137 12.66 -5.16 9.46
CA ASP A 137 12.98 -5.71 8.14
C ASP A 137 12.03 -6.87 7.79
N THR A 138 11.36 -6.79 6.63
CA THR A 138 10.39 -7.81 6.20
C THR A 138 10.99 -9.18 5.93
N ILE A 139 12.24 -9.27 5.45
CA ILE A 139 12.87 -10.56 5.10
C ILE A 139 13.55 -11.20 6.31
N ASN A 140 14.21 -10.40 7.16
CA ASN A 140 14.98 -10.90 8.30
C ASN A 140 14.09 -11.22 9.51
N LYS A 141 12.96 -11.91 9.28
CA LYS A 141 11.98 -12.34 10.31
C LYS A 141 11.55 -11.20 11.25
N GLY A 142 11.35 -10.00 10.71
CA GLY A 142 10.95 -8.84 11.50
C GLY A 142 12.03 -8.31 12.45
N GLN A 143 13.32 -8.50 12.13
CA GLN A 143 14.40 -7.92 12.92
C GLN A 143 14.28 -6.39 13.00
N ILE A 144 14.36 -5.84 14.22
CA ILE A 144 14.43 -4.40 14.45
C ILE A 144 15.75 -3.86 13.87
N ILE A 145 15.66 -2.99 12.88
CA ILE A 145 16.80 -2.30 12.26
C ILE A 145 17.17 -1.07 13.08
N TRP A 146 16.18 -0.26 13.42
CA TRP A 146 16.33 0.90 14.29
C TRP A 146 15.06 1.11 15.10
N SER A 147 15.20 1.73 16.26
CA SER A 147 14.09 2.16 17.09
C SER A 147 14.44 3.48 17.75
N ARG A 148 13.52 4.44 17.76
CA ARG A 148 13.75 5.76 18.36
C ARG A 148 12.60 6.10 19.31
N PHE A 149 12.96 6.36 20.57
CA PHE A 149 12.04 6.82 21.60
C PHE A 149 12.09 8.35 21.69
N PHE A 150 10.93 8.99 21.76
CA PHE A 150 10.78 10.45 21.77
C PHE A 150 10.43 11.02 23.15
N GLY A 151 10.31 10.17 24.18
CA GLY A 151 10.17 10.63 25.57
C GLY A 151 9.11 11.69 25.78
N ASN A 152 9.48 12.80 26.41
CA ASN A 152 8.59 13.92 26.71
C ASN A 152 8.40 14.88 25.52
N ASP A 153 9.07 14.66 24.40
CA ASP A 153 8.92 15.50 23.20
C ASP A 153 7.57 15.28 22.52
N VAL A 154 6.96 14.11 22.73
CA VAL A 154 5.66 13.71 22.18
C VAL A 154 4.85 12.98 23.24
N SER A 155 3.60 13.41 23.44
CA SER A 155 2.66 12.71 24.32
C SER A 155 1.98 11.54 23.61
N GLU A 156 1.65 11.74 22.33
CA GLU A 156 1.06 10.74 21.45
C GLU A 156 1.34 11.10 19.98
N PHE A 157 1.85 10.14 19.20
CA PHE A 157 1.93 10.28 17.76
C PHE A 157 0.55 10.09 17.12
N SER A 158 0.27 10.83 16.05
CA SER A 158 -0.97 10.68 15.27
C SER A 158 -0.71 9.98 13.94
N ASN A 159 0.32 10.42 13.20
CA ASN A 159 0.53 9.98 11.82
C ASN A 159 2.00 9.83 11.43
N ILE A 160 2.22 9.03 10.39
CA ILE A 160 3.49 8.94 9.68
C ILE A 160 3.30 9.01 8.17
N PHE A 161 4.11 9.83 7.50
CA PHE A 161 4.10 9.90 6.05
C PHE A 161 5.49 9.71 5.48
N ILE A 162 5.59 8.83 4.48
CA ILE A 162 6.77 8.77 3.61
C ILE A 162 6.65 9.95 2.64
N VAL A 163 7.35 11.05 2.92
CA VAL A 163 7.33 12.26 2.07
C VAL A 163 8.27 12.15 0.89
N ARG A 164 9.29 11.29 0.97
CA ARG A 164 10.16 10.99 -0.15
C ARG A 164 10.51 9.51 -0.12
N SER A 165 10.16 8.79 -1.18
CA SER A 165 10.52 7.38 -1.35
C SER A 165 12.03 7.24 -1.57
N SER A 166 12.54 6.02 -1.40
CA SER A 166 13.95 5.75 -1.67
C SER A 166 14.24 5.90 -3.17
N THR A 167 14.82 7.03 -3.55
CA THR A 167 15.27 7.28 -4.93
C THR A 167 16.78 7.11 -5.02
N VAL A 168 17.27 7.04 -6.25
CA VAL A 168 18.67 6.76 -6.58
C VAL A 168 19.67 7.68 -5.85
N LYS A 169 19.39 8.99 -5.80
CA LYS A 169 20.31 9.99 -5.23
C LYS A 169 19.96 10.39 -3.81
N TYR A 170 18.68 10.31 -3.45
CA TYR A 170 18.18 10.89 -2.22
C TYR A 170 17.70 9.81 -1.25
N PRO A 171 18.13 9.86 0.03
CA PRO A 171 17.64 8.92 1.03
C PRO A 171 16.13 9.12 1.25
N PRO A 172 15.40 8.06 1.60
CA PRO A 172 14.00 8.20 1.92
C PRO A 172 13.81 9.06 3.17
N ILE A 173 12.79 9.92 3.14
CA ILE A 173 12.43 10.80 4.25
C ILE A 173 11.04 10.45 4.72
N VAL A 174 10.93 10.35 6.04
CA VAL A 174 9.70 10.05 6.75
C VAL A 174 9.42 11.19 7.71
N VAL A 175 8.17 11.63 7.77
CA VAL A 175 7.72 12.67 8.70
C VAL A 175 6.76 12.03 9.69
N ALA A 176 7.15 11.99 10.96
CA ALA A 176 6.31 11.56 12.06
C ALA A 176 5.68 12.77 12.72
N ILE A 177 4.37 12.73 12.94
CA ILE A 177 3.59 13.85 13.48
C ILE A 177 2.93 13.40 14.77
N GLY A 178 3.06 14.21 15.81
CA GLY A 178 2.47 13.93 17.10
C GLY A 178 2.11 15.19 17.86
N ILE A 179 1.43 15.01 18.98
CA ILE A 179 0.99 16.09 19.85
C ILE A 179 1.83 16.06 21.13
N GLN A 180 2.33 17.22 21.53
CA GLN A 180 2.96 17.44 22.83
C GLN A 180 2.04 18.28 23.70
N LYS A 181 1.79 17.84 24.94
CA LYS A 181 1.08 18.62 25.95
C LYS A 181 2.09 19.38 26.81
N ASN A 182 2.02 20.71 26.79
CA ASN A 182 2.82 21.55 27.68
C ASN A 182 2.34 21.42 29.14
N SER A 183 3.16 21.86 30.10
CA SER A 183 2.83 21.87 31.53
C SER A 183 1.55 22.66 31.87
N GLU A 184 1.14 23.59 31.00
CA GLU A 184 -0.10 24.37 31.08
C GLU A 184 -1.32 23.67 30.46
N GLY A 185 -1.16 22.44 29.93
CA GLY A 185 -2.22 21.67 29.28
C GLY A 185 -2.49 22.04 27.81
N LYS A 186 -1.80 23.04 27.26
CA LYS A 186 -1.89 23.39 25.83
C LYS A 186 -1.22 22.32 24.96
N SER A 187 -1.95 21.84 23.96
CA SER A 187 -1.46 20.91 22.93
C SER A 187 -0.72 21.66 21.83
N VAL A 188 0.44 21.15 21.44
CA VAL A 188 1.28 21.67 20.35
C VAL A 188 1.56 20.53 19.39
N THR A 189 1.40 20.76 18.09
CA THR A 189 1.74 19.77 17.06
C THR A 189 3.24 19.79 16.80
N ARG A 190 3.89 18.64 16.90
CA ARG A 190 5.31 18.41 16.65
C ARG A 190 5.48 17.54 15.40
N LEU A 191 6.37 17.96 14.51
CA LEU A 191 6.75 17.22 13.31
C LEU A 191 8.23 16.86 13.39
N PHE A 192 8.53 15.58 13.17
CA PHE A 192 9.88 15.02 13.17
C PHE A 192 10.20 14.50 11.78
N ARG A 193 11.19 15.11 11.15
CA ARG A 193 11.69 14.75 9.82
C ARG A 193 12.89 13.82 9.98
N LEU A 194 12.69 12.57 9.59
CA LEU A 194 13.62 11.48 9.86
C LEU A 194 14.14 10.87 8.55
N ASN A 195 15.39 10.42 8.58
CA ASN A 195 15.89 9.50 7.56
C ASN A 195 15.25 8.13 7.78
N GLY A 196 14.45 7.66 6.81
CA GLY A 196 13.70 6.41 6.95
C GLY A 196 14.57 5.15 7.14
N LEU A 197 15.85 5.20 6.74
CA LEU A 197 16.77 4.07 6.86
C LEU A 197 17.47 3.99 8.22
N THR A 198 17.67 5.12 8.90
CA THR A 198 18.43 5.18 10.16
C THR A 198 17.57 5.56 11.37
N GLY A 199 16.44 6.24 11.17
CA GLY A 199 15.61 6.80 12.23
C GLY A 199 16.17 8.11 12.84
N GLU A 200 17.31 8.59 12.34
CA GLU A 200 17.94 9.82 12.79
C GLU A 200 17.30 11.05 12.12
N ASN A 201 17.49 12.22 12.73
CA ASN A 201 17.04 13.48 12.16
C ASN A 201 17.67 13.70 10.77
N PHE A 202 16.84 14.00 9.78
CA PHE A 202 17.33 14.27 8.44
C PHE A 202 17.88 15.70 8.37
N ILE A 203 19.18 15.84 8.11
CA ILE A 203 19.86 17.11 7.90
C ILE A 203 20.47 17.07 6.48
N PRO A 204 20.07 17.96 5.56
CA PRO A 204 20.68 18.04 4.24
C PRO A 204 22.18 18.34 4.33
N ALA A 205 22.99 17.63 3.55
CA ALA A 205 24.44 17.79 3.56
C ALA A 205 24.92 19.13 2.96
N GLU A 206 24.08 19.80 2.14
CA GLU A 206 24.52 20.89 1.25
C GLU A 206 24.01 22.30 1.63
N ASN A 207 23.21 22.50 2.69
CA ASN A 207 22.62 23.82 3.00
C ASN A 207 22.59 24.17 4.49
N GLU A 208 23.24 25.30 4.86
CA GLU A 208 23.13 25.92 6.20
C GLU A 208 21.70 26.47 6.47
N ASN A 209 20.93 26.78 5.42
CA ASN A 209 19.52 27.21 5.50
C ASN A 209 18.52 26.07 5.25
N SER A 210 18.87 24.84 5.63
CA SER A 210 18.00 23.68 5.45
C SER A 210 16.75 23.75 6.32
N PHE A 211 15.65 23.16 5.82
CA PHE A 211 14.42 23.07 6.59
C PHE A 211 14.65 22.24 7.86
N PRO A 212 14.23 22.73 9.05
CA PRO A 212 14.62 22.12 10.31
C PRO A 212 14.12 20.66 10.43
N PRO A 213 14.91 19.77 11.06
CA PRO A 213 14.52 18.38 11.23
C PRO A 213 13.37 18.20 12.23
N GLU A 214 13.21 19.13 13.16
CA GLU A 214 12.15 19.11 14.16
C GLU A 214 11.44 20.47 14.15
N LEU A 215 10.12 20.44 14.11
CA LEU A 215 9.31 21.66 14.09
C LEU A 215 8.14 21.52 15.06
N SER A 216 7.99 22.52 15.94
CA SER A 216 6.82 22.67 16.80
C SER A 216 5.94 23.80 16.27
N ILE A 217 4.68 23.48 15.96
CA ILE A 217 3.68 24.45 15.52
C ILE A 217 2.65 24.58 16.64
N PRO A 218 2.35 25.80 17.14
CA PRO A 218 1.44 26.03 18.26
C PRO A 218 -0.04 25.90 17.84
N ILE A 219 -0.38 24.78 17.21
CA ILE A 219 -1.72 24.43 16.76
C ILE A 219 -2.06 23.01 17.23
N THR A 220 -3.34 22.76 17.45
CA THR A 220 -3.89 21.40 17.55
C THR A 220 -4.40 21.01 16.17
N THR A 221 -3.86 19.93 15.60
CA THR A 221 -4.27 19.45 14.29
C THR A 221 -5.56 18.64 14.38
N LYS A 222 -6.57 19.05 13.60
CA LYS A 222 -7.82 18.32 13.40
C LYS A 222 -7.69 17.27 12.29
N ARG A 223 -6.97 17.60 11.22
CA ARG A 223 -6.77 16.69 10.08
C ARG A 223 -5.40 16.89 9.44
N ILE A 224 -4.82 15.78 8.96
CA ILE A 224 -3.54 15.77 8.28
C ILE A 224 -3.67 15.03 6.94
N LEU A 225 -3.11 15.59 5.87
CA LEU A 225 -3.18 15.01 4.52
C LEU A 225 -1.83 15.12 3.83
N LYS A 226 -1.32 14.02 3.28
CA LYS A 226 -0.20 14.05 2.33
C LYS A 226 -0.71 14.48 0.95
N LEU A 227 -0.13 15.54 0.40
CA LEU A 227 -0.50 16.06 -0.92
C LEU A 227 0.32 15.37 -2.03
N PRO A 228 -0.23 15.23 -3.25
CA PRO A 228 0.49 14.66 -4.40
C PRO A 228 1.47 15.65 -5.05
N VAL A 229 1.78 16.76 -4.38
CA VAL A 229 2.68 17.82 -4.86
C VAL A 229 4.00 17.70 -4.13
N GLU A 230 5.10 17.74 -4.87
CA GLU A 230 6.45 17.80 -4.34
C GLU A 230 6.93 19.26 -4.29
N GLU A 231 7.65 19.62 -3.23
CA GLU A 231 8.40 20.88 -3.22
C GLU A 231 9.71 20.74 -4.02
N PRO A 232 10.16 21.81 -4.70
CA PRO A 232 11.22 21.70 -5.70
C PRO A 232 12.64 21.59 -5.12
N ASP A 233 12.86 21.96 -3.85
CA ASP A 233 14.20 22.10 -3.28
C ASP A 233 14.75 20.74 -2.82
N GLU A 234 13.96 19.98 -2.05
CA GLU A 234 14.37 18.67 -1.51
C GLU A 234 13.55 17.51 -2.08
N ARG A 235 12.61 17.78 -3.00
CA ARG A 235 11.70 16.81 -3.64
C ARG A 235 10.94 15.98 -2.62
N THR A 236 10.41 16.65 -1.61
CA THR A 236 9.55 16.05 -0.60
C THR A 236 8.08 16.38 -0.88
N HIS A 237 7.18 15.44 -0.65
CA HIS A 237 5.76 15.72 -0.72
C HIS A 237 5.32 16.67 0.38
N ILE A 238 4.46 17.63 0.01
CA ILE A 238 3.89 18.59 0.95
C ILE A 238 2.84 17.88 1.81
N ILE A 239 2.86 18.15 3.12
CA ILE A 239 1.83 17.73 4.06
C ILE A 239 0.96 18.94 4.39
N ALA A 240 -0.35 18.77 4.30
CA ALA A 240 -1.34 19.71 4.77
C ALA A 240 -1.75 19.40 6.21
N LEU A 241 -1.78 20.42 7.06
CA LEU A 241 -2.20 20.38 8.45
C LEU A 241 -3.39 21.33 8.61
N ILE A 242 -4.54 20.82 9.01
CA ILE A 242 -5.73 21.63 9.29
C ILE A 242 -5.89 21.71 10.81
N ASP A 243 -5.96 22.91 11.35
CA ASP A 243 -6.11 23.11 12.79
C ASP A 243 -7.58 23.10 13.26
N GLU A 244 -7.78 23.15 14.58
CA GLU A 244 -9.11 23.26 15.19
C GLU A 244 -9.83 24.60 14.87
N GLU A 245 -9.08 25.65 14.53
CA GLU A 245 -9.60 26.96 14.12
C GLU A 245 -9.97 27.02 12.62
N LEU A 246 -9.90 25.88 11.92
CA LEU A 246 -10.17 25.76 10.49
C LEU A 246 -9.23 26.60 9.61
N LYS A 247 -7.97 26.69 10.00
CA LYS A 247 -6.86 27.23 9.23
C LYS A 247 -6.08 26.10 8.58
N PHE A 248 -5.62 26.36 7.36
CA PHE A 248 -4.87 25.43 6.55
C PHE A 248 -3.39 25.80 6.56
N HIS A 249 -2.56 24.85 6.97
CA HIS A 249 -1.11 24.97 7.06
C HIS A 249 -0.46 23.96 6.12
N ILE A 250 0.67 24.32 5.52
CA ILE A 250 1.50 23.37 4.75
C ILE A 250 2.83 23.13 5.45
N TYR A 251 3.41 21.97 5.19
CA TYR A 251 4.71 21.54 5.64
C TYR A 251 5.46 20.85 4.49
N PRO A 252 6.71 21.21 4.18
CA PRO A 252 7.49 22.29 4.78
C PRO A 252 6.96 23.69 4.39
N ASN A 253 7.08 24.65 5.30
CA ASN A 253 6.65 26.04 5.08
C ASN A 253 7.83 26.90 4.59
N HIS A 254 8.00 26.96 3.27
CA HIS A 254 8.97 27.84 2.61
C HIS A 254 8.40 28.38 1.30
N GLU A 255 9.02 29.44 0.77
CA GLU A 255 8.47 30.19 -0.38
C GLU A 255 8.21 29.30 -1.61
N ASN A 256 9.12 28.37 -1.89
CA ASN A 256 9.00 27.47 -3.03
C ASN A 256 7.88 26.42 -2.83
N SER A 257 7.70 25.91 -1.61
CA SER A 257 6.56 25.04 -1.27
C SER A 257 5.22 25.76 -1.43
N ILE A 258 5.14 27.02 -0.99
CA ILE A 258 3.91 27.82 -1.14
C ILE A 258 3.60 28.02 -2.63
N LYS A 259 4.60 28.35 -3.45
CA LYS A 259 4.43 28.51 -4.91
C LYS A 259 3.95 27.21 -5.57
N ALA A 260 4.57 26.06 -5.24
CA ALA A 260 4.17 24.76 -5.76
C ALA A 260 2.73 24.40 -5.35
N PHE A 261 2.39 24.59 -4.07
CA PHE A 261 1.04 24.35 -3.57
C PHE A 261 0.01 25.28 -4.23
N MET A 262 0.32 26.56 -4.43
CA MET A 262 -0.61 27.53 -5.04
C MET A 262 -0.98 27.20 -6.49
N GLN A 263 -0.11 26.51 -7.22
CA GLN A 263 -0.44 26.01 -8.55
C GLN A 263 -1.46 24.87 -8.49
N PHE A 264 -1.42 24.05 -7.44
CA PHE A 264 -2.29 22.89 -7.25
C PHE A 264 -3.58 23.18 -6.46
N ALA A 265 -3.57 24.16 -5.57
CA ALA A 265 -4.67 24.51 -4.68
C ALA A 265 -6.04 24.68 -5.37
N PRO A 266 -6.16 25.21 -6.61
CA PRO A 266 -7.45 25.31 -7.30
C PRO A 266 -8.15 23.97 -7.57
N SER A 267 -7.39 22.88 -7.75
CA SER A 267 -7.92 21.53 -7.98
C SER A 267 -7.96 20.67 -6.71
N PHE A 268 -7.57 21.23 -5.56
CA PHE A 268 -7.54 20.52 -4.29
C PHE A 268 -8.85 20.71 -3.52
N TYR A 269 -9.49 19.59 -3.20
CA TYR A 269 -10.69 19.50 -2.37
C TYR A 269 -10.45 18.45 -1.29
N PHE A 270 -10.99 18.69 -0.11
CA PHE A 270 -10.87 17.77 1.02
C PHE A 270 -12.13 17.82 1.88
N THR A 271 -12.33 16.79 2.69
CA THR A 271 -13.45 16.72 3.63
C THR A 271 -13.08 17.20 5.02
N LEU A 272 -14.08 17.52 5.83
CA LEU A 272 -13.98 17.68 7.27
C LEU A 272 -15.19 17.01 7.93
N SER A 273 -15.03 16.61 9.19
CA SER A 273 -16.06 15.88 9.95
C SER A 273 -16.35 14.48 9.37
N ASP A 274 -15.31 13.81 8.88
CA ASP A 274 -15.33 12.43 8.40
C ASP A 274 -14.75 11.45 9.44
N ASP A 275 -15.01 11.71 10.72
CA ASP A 275 -14.64 10.80 11.80
C ASP A 275 -15.83 9.93 12.23
N ILE A 276 -15.54 8.80 12.86
CA ILE A 276 -16.56 7.90 13.39
C ILE A 276 -17.39 8.63 14.46
N GLY A 277 -18.71 8.56 14.35
CA GLY A 277 -19.67 9.22 15.24
C GLY A 277 -20.13 10.60 14.77
N GLU A 278 -19.51 11.16 13.74
CA GLU A 278 -19.95 12.43 13.14
C GLU A 278 -21.30 12.29 12.45
N LYS A 279 -22.06 13.39 12.41
CA LYS A 279 -23.44 13.46 11.88
C LYS A 279 -23.57 14.26 10.59
N SER A 280 -22.45 14.79 10.11
CA SER A 280 -22.41 15.58 8.89
C SER A 280 -21.05 15.44 8.25
N LEU A 281 -21.00 15.52 6.93
CA LEU A 281 -19.77 15.56 6.16
C LEU A 281 -19.68 16.92 5.45
N LYS A 282 -18.53 17.57 5.52
CA LYS A 282 -18.32 18.89 4.92
C LYS A 282 -17.24 18.81 3.86
N GLY A 283 -17.50 19.38 2.68
CA GLY A 283 -16.50 19.55 1.64
C GLY A 283 -15.92 20.95 1.64
N CYS A 284 -14.60 21.03 1.64
CA CYS A 284 -13.86 22.27 1.81
C CYS A 284 -12.81 22.47 0.71
N LYS A 285 -12.44 23.73 0.52
CA LYS A 285 -11.37 24.16 -0.38
C LYS A 285 -10.57 25.28 0.26
N VAL A 286 -9.29 25.36 -0.12
CA VAL A 286 -8.38 26.39 0.36
C VAL A 286 -8.56 27.69 -0.43
N VAL A 287 -8.62 28.82 0.29
CA VAL A 287 -8.63 30.16 -0.31
C VAL A 287 -7.27 30.47 -0.88
N LYS A 288 -7.25 30.99 -2.10
CA LYS A 288 -6.00 31.44 -2.73
C LYS A 288 -5.48 32.68 -2.01
N ASN A 289 -4.49 32.50 -1.16
CA ASN A 289 -3.72 33.55 -0.52
C ASN A 289 -2.24 33.16 -0.58
N ASN A 290 -1.31 34.08 -0.80
CA ASN A 290 0.11 33.73 -0.93
C ASN A 290 0.84 33.61 0.43
N VAL A 291 0.12 33.75 1.54
CA VAL A 291 0.66 33.72 2.91
C VAL A 291 -0.11 32.70 3.73
N GLN A 292 0.63 31.81 4.41
CA GLN A 292 0.10 30.85 5.39
C GLN A 292 -0.09 31.53 6.76
N PRO A 293 -1.09 31.16 7.58
CA PRO A 293 -2.15 30.18 7.34
C PRO A 293 -3.11 30.59 6.23
N PHE A 294 -3.54 29.61 5.44
CA PHE A 294 -4.55 29.81 4.42
C PHE A 294 -5.94 29.60 5.00
N ASP A 295 -6.90 30.41 4.56
CA ASP A 295 -8.29 30.26 4.95
C ASP A 295 -8.94 29.07 4.24
N ILE A 296 -9.94 28.47 4.88
CA ILE A 296 -10.73 27.38 4.32
C ILE A 296 -12.13 27.91 4.01
N ILE A 297 -12.66 27.60 2.83
CA ILE A 297 -14.06 27.83 2.46
C ILE A 297 -14.79 26.49 2.42
N GLU A 298 -15.92 26.43 3.10
CA GLU A 298 -16.90 25.34 2.99
C GLU A 298 -17.68 25.50 1.67
N ILE A 299 -17.69 24.45 0.85
CA ILE A 299 -18.36 24.42 -0.45
C ILE A 299 -19.73 23.76 -0.33
N TRP A 300 -19.79 22.64 0.40
CA TRP A 300 -20.99 21.86 0.58
C TRP A 300 -20.98 21.19 1.96
N THR A 301 -22.17 20.94 2.49
CA THR A 301 -22.38 20.19 3.72
C THR A 301 -23.48 19.16 3.49
N LEU A 302 -23.16 17.90 3.76
CA LEU A 302 -24.08 16.78 3.77
C LEU A 302 -24.43 16.45 5.21
N ASN A 303 -25.65 16.80 5.64
CA ASN A 303 -26.16 16.43 6.96
C ASN A 303 -26.86 15.07 6.87
N PHE A 304 -26.50 14.15 7.74
CA PHE A 304 -27.21 12.88 7.85
C PHE A 304 -28.55 13.08 8.59
N PRO A 305 -29.57 12.26 8.30
CA PRO A 305 -30.83 12.22 9.05
C PRO A 305 -30.66 12.17 10.59
N GLU A 306 -31.69 12.63 11.32
CA GLU A 306 -31.65 12.61 12.78
C GLU A 306 -31.47 11.19 13.34
N GLY A 307 -30.54 11.03 14.28
CA GLY A 307 -30.23 9.74 14.90
C GLY A 307 -29.23 8.90 14.11
N GLU A 308 -28.77 9.39 12.96
CA GLU A 308 -27.74 8.76 12.12
C GLU A 308 -26.34 9.28 12.47
N SER A 309 -25.36 8.38 12.50
CA SER A 309 -23.94 8.73 12.69
C SER A 309 -23.02 7.81 11.90
N ILE A 310 -21.87 8.32 11.49
CA ILE A 310 -20.85 7.55 10.76
C ILE A 310 -20.37 6.38 11.62
N ALA A 311 -20.46 5.16 11.08
CA ALA A 311 -19.97 3.94 11.69
C ALA A 311 -18.67 3.43 11.03
N ALA A 312 -18.52 3.60 9.71
CA ALA A 312 -17.31 3.25 9.00
C ALA A 312 -17.14 4.07 7.71
N ILE A 313 -15.89 4.28 7.28
CA ILE A 313 -15.55 5.00 6.05
C ILE A 313 -14.47 4.23 5.30
N ALA A 314 -14.60 4.15 3.98
CA ALA A 314 -13.56 3.65 3.09
C ALA A 314 -13.11 4.73 2.11
N HIS A 315 -11.81 4.95 2.09
CA HIS A 315 -11.14 5.73 1.05
C HIS A 315 -10.43 4.78 0.08
N ARG A 316 -10.22 5.27 -1.14
CA ARG A 316 -9.37 4.61 -2.11
C ARG A 316 -7.90 4.59 -1.62
N PRO A 317 -7.17 3.46 -1.71
CA PRO A 317 -5.76 3.41 -1.39
C PRO A 317 -4.92 4.36 -2.26
N PRO A 318 -4.05 5.22 -1.69
CA PRO A 318 -3.29 6.22 -2.47
C PRO A 318 -2.35 5.64 -3.54
N ILE A 319 -1.83 4.43 -3.30
CA ILE A 319 -0.82 3.76 -4.15
C ILE A 319 -1.48 2.93 -5.27
N GLU A 320 -2.82 2.86 -5.31
CA GLU A 320 -3.53 2.01 -6.25
C GLU A 320 -3.26 2.38 -7.73
N LYS A 321 -2.90 1.37 -8.52
CA LYS A 321 -2.87 1.44 -9.99
C LYS A 321 -4.04 0.65 -10.57
N ILE A 322 -4.53 1.12 -11.72
CA ILE A 322 -5.65 0.54 -12.46
C ILE A 322 -5.15 0.16 -13.84
N ALA A 323 -5.12 -1.14 -14.14
CA ALA A 323 -4.61 -1.65 -15.42
C ALA A 323 -5.63 -1.57 -16.56
N SER A 324 -6.93 -1.70 -16.26
CA SER A 324 -7.99 -1.73 -17.28
C SER A 324 -9.15 -0.80 -16.92
N LEU A 325 -9.51 0.05 -17.88
CA LEU A 325 -10.63 0.99 -17.79
C LEU A 325 -12.01 0.33 -17.87
N GLY A 326 -12.07 -0.89 -18.40
CA GLY A 326 -13.32 -1.62 -18.60
C GLY A 326 -13.16 -3.11 -18.34
N ARG A 327 -14.29 -3.79 -18.26
CA ARG A 327 -14.38 -5.25 -18.21
C ARG A 327 -14.94 -5.74 -19.54
N VAL A 328 -14.18 -6.61 -20.22
CA VAL A 328 -14.64 -7.26 -21.45
C VAL A 328 -15.59 -8.39 -21.09
N LEU A 329 -16.73 -8.44 -21.75
CA LEU A 329 -17.78 -9.43 -21.55
C LEU A 329 -17.63 -10.61 -22.52
N GLY A 330 -18.40 -11.68 -22.31
CA GLY A 330 -18.36 -12.89 -23.14
C GLY A 330 -18.71 -12.62 -24.60
N ASP A 331 -19.58 -11.64 -24.87
CA ASP A 331 -19.92 -11.20 -26.24
C ASP A 331 -18.92 -10.19 -26.83
N ARG A 332 -17.76 -9.98 -26.18
CA ARG A 332 -16.70 -9.02 -26.52
C ARG A 332 -17.06 -7.55 -26.39
N SER A 333 -18.26 -7.24 -25.90
CA SER A 333 -18.61 -5.89 -25.50
C SER A 333 -17.87 -5.50 -24.21
N VAL A 334 -17.86 -4.22 -23.88
CA VAL A 334 -17.14 -3.68 -22.73
C VAL A 334 -18.08 -2.97 -21.78
N LEU A 335 -17.99 -3.29 -20.49
CA LEU A 335 -18.52 -2.44 -19.43
C LEU A 335 -17.41 -1.53 -18.91
N TYR A 336 -17.56 -0.22 -19.13
CA TYR A 336 -16.60 0.77 -18.66
C TYR A 336 -16.79 1.00 -17.16
N LYS A 337 -15.68 0.92 -16.41
CA LYS A 337 -15.69 1.09 -14.96
C LYS A 337 -15.85 2.56 -14.62
N TYR A 338 -16.66 2.85 -13.61
CA TYR A 338 -16.73 4.21 -13.08
C TYR A 338 -15.57 4.47 -12.13
N LEU A 339 -14.56 5.21 -12.59
CA LEU A 339 -13.28 5.40 -11.89
C LEU A 339 -13.17 6.82 -11.31
N ASN A 340 -13.99 7.13 -10.29
CA ASN A 340 -13.92 8.42 -9.61
C ASN A 340 -12.84 8.39 -8.50
N PRO A 341 -11.74 9.17 -8.60
CA PRO A 341 -10.71 9.23 -7.57
C PRO A 341 -11.16 9.94 -6.28
N HIS A 342 -12.28 10.65 -6.33
CA HIS A 342 -12.86 11.41 -5.22
C HIS A 342 -14.09 10.72 -4.59
N LEU A 343 -14.33 9.45 -4.96
CA LEU A 343 -15.38 8.64 -4.35
C LEU A 343 -14.97 8.18 -2.95
N VAL A 344 -15.84 8.40 -1.99
CA VAL A 344 -15.73 7.88 -0.63
C VAL A 344 -17.00 7.11 -0.30
N ALA A 345 -16.83 5.90 0.24
CA ALA A 345 -17.92 5.08 0.71
C ALA A 345 -18.08 5.24 2.22
N ILE A 346 -19.29 5.58 2.66
CA ILE A 346 -19.60 5.90 4.06
C ILE A 346 -20.73 5.00 4.52
N ALA A 347 -20.52 4.33 5.64
CA ALA A 347 -21.53 3.56 6.33
C ALA A 347 -21.96 4.30 7.59
N THR A 348 -23.26 4.48 7.78
CA THR A 348 -23.83 5.14 8.96
C THR A 348 -24.88 4.24 9.62
N LEU A 349 -25.04 4.41 10.92
CA LEU A 349 -26.04 3.69 11.71
C LEU A 349 -27.08 4.66 12.25
N SER A 350 -28.35 4.35 12.03
CA SER A 350 -29.50 5.03 12.63
C SER A 350 -29.98 4.27 13.85
N THR A 351 -30.23 4.97 14.97
CA THR A 351 -30.60 4.36 16.27
C THR A 351 -31.97 4.79 16.79
N SER A 352 -32.86 5.27 15.92
CA SER A 352 -34.13 5.90 16.31
C SER A 352 -35.20 4.92 16.83
N THR A 353 -35.44 3.79 16.15
CA THR A 353 -36.45 2.78 16.55
C THR A 353 -35.98 1.35 16.29
N SER A 354 -35.65 1.03 15.03
CA SER A 354 -34.80 -0.10 14.64
C SER A 354 -33.38 0.42 14.36
N THR A 355 -32.37 -0.44 14.52
CA THR A 355 -31.03 -0.11 14.06
C THR A 355 -30.96 -0.38 12.56
N ASP A 356 -30.81 0.68 11.77
CA ASP A 356 -30.71 0.59 10.32
C ASP A 356 -29.31 1.04 9.86
N LEU A 357 -28.77 0.35 8.86
CA LEU A 357 -27.48 0.67 8.24
C LEU A 357 -27.71 1.36 6.90
N ASN A 358 -27.15 2.57 6.74
CA ASN A 358 -27.20 3.30 5.48
C ASN A 358 -25.80 3.34 4.85
N ILE A 359 -25.73 3.09 3.55
CA ILE A 359 -24.49 3.15 2.77
C ILE A 359 -24.59 4.29 1.76
N TYR A 360 -23.70 5.27 1.86
CA TYR A 360 -23.60 6.41 0.95
C TYR A 360 -22.31 6.33 0.15
N LEU A 361 -22.43 6.40 -1.17
CA LEU A 361 -21.28 6.63 -2.05
C LEU A 361 -21.29 8.12 -2.42
N VAL A 362 -20.34 8.88 -1.86
CA VAL A 362 -20.30 10.34 -1.96
C VAL A 362 -19.11 10.77 -2.81
N ASP A 363 -19.35 11.73 -3.72
CA ASP A 363 -18.27 12.45 -4.39
C ASP A 363 -17.80 13.61 -3.51
N VAL A 364 -16.55 13.55 -3.04
CA VAL A 364 -15.99 14.52 -2.09
C VAL A 364 -15.79 15.92 -2.69
N VAL A 365 -15.72 16.05 -4.02
CA VAL A 365 -15.54 17.36 -4.65
C VAL A 365 -16.84 18.14 -4.66
N LYS A 366 -17.95 17.51 -5.07
CA LYS A 366 -19.27 18.18 -5.23
C LYS A 366 -20.29 17.90 -4.12
N GLY A 367 -20.04 16.93 -3.25
CA GLY A 367 -20.94 16.54 -2.16
C GLY A 367 -22.16 15.76 -2.60
N SER A 368 -22.23 15.33 -3.85
CA SER A 368 -23.38 14.58 -4.35
C SER A 368 -23.31 13.13 -3.91
N ILE A 369 -24.46 12.60 -3.48
CA ILE A 369 -24.66 11.17 -3.27
C ILE A 369 -24.83 10.51 -4.64
N LEU A 370 -23.89 9.65 -5.02
CA LEU A 370 -23.91 8.88 -6.26
C LEU A 370 -24.79 7.63 -6.13
N HIS A 371 -24.78 7.01 -4.95
CA HIS A 371 -25.59 5.84 -4.62
C HIS A 371 -25.93 5.83 -3.12
N HIS A 372 -27.11 5.35 -2.78
CA HIS A 372 -27.58 5.19 -1.40
C HIS A 372 -28.33 3.87 -1.28
N ALA A 373 -28.05 3.12 -0.21
CA ALA A 373 -28.73 1.87 0.12
C ALA A 373 -29.00 1.81 1.63
N ILE A 374 -30.05 1.07 2.00
CA ILE A 374 -30.53 0.94 3.38
C ILE A 374 -30.69 -0.55 3.70
N HIS A 375 -30.21 -0.97 4.86
CA HIS A 375 -30.44 -2.30 5.43
C HIS A 375 -31.16 -2.14 6.77
N GLU A 376 -32.36 -2.69 6.86
CA GLU A 376 -33.19 -2.69 8.07
C GLU A 376 -32.78 -3.82 9.03
N ASN A 377 -32.97 -3.59 10.32
CA ASN A 377 -32.70 -4.56 11.40
C ASN A 377 -31.26 -5.10 11.39
N VAL A 378 -30.30 -4.20 11.56
CA VAL A 378 -28.87 -4.52 11.70
C VAL A 378 -28.48 -4.61 13.17
N GLY A 379 -27.66 -5.58 13.55
CA GLY A 379 -27.17 -5.69 14.93
C GLY A 379 -26.08 -4.68 15.25
N SER A 380 -26.39 -3.70 16.10
CA SER A 380 -25.44 -2.66 16.54
C SER A 380 -24.26 -3.16 17.38
N SER A 381 -24.34 -4.39 17.93
CA SER A 381 -23.27 -5.00 18.71
C SER A 381 -22.06 -5.44 17.87
N HIS A 382 -22.21 -5.53 16.55
CA HIS A 382 -21.17 -5.97 15.64
C HIS A 382 -20.64 -4.80 14.82
N PRO A 383 -19.31 -4.70 14.61
CA PRO A 383 -18.73 -3.61 13.87
C PRO A 383 -19.12 -3.70 12.38
N VAL A 384 -19.48 -2.55 11.80
CA VAL A 384 -19.60 -2.42 10.34
C VAL A 384 -18.22 -2.14 9.77
N ARG A 385 -17.84 -2.88 8.72
CA ARG A 385 -16.55 -2.70 8.03
C ARG A 385 -16.78 -2.45 6.56
N ILE A 386 -16.03 -1.53 5.98
CA ILE A 386 -16.13 -1.16 4.57
C ILE A 386 -14.73 -0.98 3.98
N ALA A 387 -14.55 -1.41 2.73
CA ALA A 387 -13.34 -1.23 1.96
C ALA A 387 -13.68 -0.85 0.52
N GLN A 388 -12.82 -0.04 -0.09
CA GLN A 388 -12.99 0.44 -1.46
C GLN A 388 -11.69 0.22 -2.23
N ILE A 389 -11.81 -0.26 -3.47
CA ILE A 389 -10.69 -0.41 -4.40
C ILE A 389 -11.21 -0.27 -5.83
N GLU A 390 -10.54 0.51 -6.66
CA GLU A 390 -10.95 0.77 -8.05
C GLU A 390 -12.41 1.25 -8.16
N ASN A 391 -13.27 0.42 -8.73
CA ASN A 391 -14.70 0.64 -8.93
C ASN A 391 -15.54 -0.25 -8.01
N SER A 392 -14.93 -0.89 -7.02
CA SER A 392 -15.59 -1.84 -6.12
C SER A 392 -15.62 -1.33 -4.70
N VAL A 393 -16.76 -1.53 -4.05
CA VAL A 393 -16.95 -1.29 -2.62
C VAL A 393 -17.45 -2.59 -1.99
N VAL A 394 -16.84 -3.00 -0.89
CA VAL A 394 -17.23 -4.18 -0.14
C VAL A 394 -17.47 -3.77 1.29
N TYR A 395 -18.61 -4.17 1.85
CA TYR A 395 -18.90 -3.94 3.26
C TYR A 395 -19.52 -5.15 3.94
N HIS A 396 -19.25 -5.27 5.22
CA HIS A 396 -19.64 -6.38 6.10
C HIS A 396 -20.40 -5.83 7.31
N PHE A 397 -21.48 -6.52 7.69
CA PHE A 397 -22.31 -6.19 8.85
C PHE A 397 -23.06 -7.43 9.35
N TRP A 398 -23.73 -7.30 10.50
CA TRP A 398 -24.59 -8.35 11.06
C TRP A 398 -26.07 -8.04 10.83
N SER A 399 -26.78 -8.94 10.16
CA SER A 399 -28.22 -8.87 9.95
C SER A 399 -28.98 -9.58 11.08
N GLU A 400 -29.99 -8.92 11.64
CA GLU A 400 -30.95 -9.49 12.61
C GLU A 400 -32.26 -9.94 11.96
N ASN A 401 -32.36 -9.90 10.62
CA ASN A 401 -33.56 -10.32 9.91
C ASN A 401 -33.80 -11.83 10.07
N ASN A 402 -35.03 -12.24 10.39
CA ASN A 402 -35.36 -13.64 10.73
C ASN A 402 -34.96 -14.68 9.67
N ASN A 403 -35.04 -14.35 8.39
CA ASN A 403 -34.69 -15.26 7.29
C ASN A 403 -33.20 -15.20 6.92
N GLU A 404 -32.50 -14.17 7.37
CA GLU A 404 -31.16 -13.78 6.93
C GLU A 404 -30.28 -13.40 8.13
N LYS A 405 -30.47 -14.09 9.26
CA LYS A 405 -29.77 -13.78 10.50
C LYS A 405 -28.33 -14.30 10.43
N GLY A 406 -27.37 -13.40 10.50
CA GLY A 406 -25.96 -13.75 10.39
C GLY A 406 -25.10 -12.60 9.88
N TYR A 407 -23.82 -12.89 9.65
CA TYR A 407 -22.93 -11.94 8.98
C TYR A 407 -23.24 -11.91 7.48
N VAL A 408 -23.34 -10.70 6.94
CA VAL A 408 -23.60 -10.45 5.54
C VAL A 408 -22.46 -9.60 4.99
N ILE A 409 -22.00 -9.95 3.79
CA ILE A 409 -21.09 -9.14 2.99
C ILE A 409 -21.79 -8.72 1.71
N VAL A 410 -21.71 -7.44 1.37
CA VAL A 410 -22.30 -6.89 0.15
C VAL A 410 -21.21 -6.27 -0.70
N VAL A 411 -21.31 -6.50 -2.00
CA VAL A 411 -20.36 -6.01 -2.99
C VAL A 411 -21.08 -5.10 -3.95
N TYR A 412 -20.51 -3.92 -4.18
CA TYR A 412 -20.86 -3.03 -5.28
C TYR A 412 -19.76 -3.03 -6.33
N GLU A 413 -20.16 -3.02 -7.60
CA GLU A 413 -19.33 -2.60 -8.72
C GLU A 413 -19.99 -1.45 -9.47
N LEU A 414 -19.23 -0.37 -9.65
CA LEU A 414 -19.70 0.84 -10.31
C LEU A 414 -19.22 0.85 -11.77
N TYR A 415 -20.14 1.10 -12.68
CA TYR A 415 -19.93 1.20 -14.12
C TYR A 415 -20.43 2.54 -14.64
N GLU A 416 -19.88 3.02 -15.76
CA GLU A 416 -20.31 4.28 -16.37
C GLU A 416 -21.77 4.19 -16.87
N SER A 417 -22.17 3.04 -17.42
CA SER A 417 -23.54 2.78 -17.88
C SER A 417 -23.94 1.33 -17.60
N GLU A 418 -25.25 1.09 -17.54
CA GLU A 418 -25.83 -0.25 -17.60
C GLU A 418 -25.63 -0.87 -18.99
N ASN A 419 -25.66 -0.04 -20.03
CA ASN A 419 -25.52 -0.50 -21.41
C ASN A 419 -24.06 -0.82 -21.73
N LYS A 420 -23.89 -1.93 -22.44
CA LYS A 420 -22.62 -2.38 -23.00
C LYS A 420 -22.08 -1.36 -24.02
N ASP A 421 -20.75 -1.24 -24.09
CA ASP A 421 -20.00 -0.35 -25.00
C ASP A 421 -20.33 1.15 -24.90
N GLN A 422 -21.01 1.57 -23.83
CA GLN A 422 -21.32 2.97 -23.59
C GLN A 422 -20.32 3.58 -22.60
N ARG A 423 -19.58 4.58 -23.07
CA ARG A 423 -18.62 5.36 -22.29
C ARG A 423 -19.07 6.82 -22.21
N PHE A 424 -18.75 7.51 -21.12
CA PHE A 424 -18.91 8.96 -21.05
C PHE A 424 -18.01 9.67 -22.06
N GLU A 425 -18.52 10.74 -22.64
CA GLU A 425 -17.85 11.53 -23.69
C GLU A 425 -16.75 12.43 -23.10
N SER A 426 -15.73 11.84 -22.48
CA SER A 426 -14.56 12.58 -22.01
C SER A 426 -13.31 11.72 -21.92
N SER A 427 -12.16 12.32 -22.26
CA SER A 427 -10.83 11.73 -22.03
C SER A 427 -10.34 11.92 -20.60
N VAL A 428 -10.93 12.85 -19.84
CA VAL A 428 -10.54 13.23 -18.48
C VAL A 428 -11.74 13.13 -17.54
N PHE A 429 -11.53 12.54 -16.36
CA PHE A 429 -12.55 12.49 -15.32
C PHE A 429 -12.69 13.86 -14.63
N SER A 430 -13.92 14.33 -14.47
CA SER A 430 -14.23 15.51 -13.66
C SER A 430 -15.46 15.24 -12.81
N SER A 431 -15.35 15.44 -11.50
CA SER A 431 -16.47 15.31 -10.57
C SER A 431 -17.64 16.25 -10.91
N PHE A 432 -17.39 17.38 -11.57
CA PHE A 432 -18.43 18.34 -11.95
C PHE A 432 -19.24 17.92 -13.19
N ALA A 433 -18.87 16.83 -13.86
CA ALA A 433 -19.74 16.21 -14.84
C ALA A 433 -21.00 15.66 -14.15
N HIS A 434 -22.13 15.67 -14.86
CA HIS A 434 -23.43 15.25 -14.32
C HIS A 434 -23.66 13.73 -14.39
N ASP A 435 -22.60 12.97 -14.68
CA ASP A 435 -22.71 11.54 -14.95
C ASP A 435 -22.74 10.73 -13.65
N ARG A 436 -23.82 9.97 -13.46
CA ARG A 436 -23.99 9.04 -12.33
C ARG A 436 -23.61 7.62 -12.76
N PRO A 437 -22.96 6.85 -11.89
CA PRO A 437 -22.64 5.46 -12.17
C PRO A 437 -23.90 4.59 -12.18
N TYR A 438 -23.87 3.55 -13.00
CA TYR A 438 -24.66 2.35 -12.78
C TYR A 438 -24.01 1.49 -11.69
N VAL A 439 -24.79 1.08 -10.68
CA VAL A 439 -24.29 0.29 -9.55
C VAL A 439 -24.88 -1.11 -9.64
N SER A 440 -24.01 -2.09 -9.86
CA SER A 440 -24.36 -3.51 -9.74
C SER A 440 -24.04 -3.97 -8.32
N ALA A 441 -24.99 -4.64 -7.67
CA ALA A 441 -24.89 -5.01 -6.26
C ALA A 441 -25.31 -6.46 -6.04
N GLN A 442 -24.60 -7.16 -5.14
CA GLN A 442 -24.99 -8.49 -4.70
C GLN A 442 -24.57 -8.71 -3.24
N ALA A 443 -25.45 -9.36 -2.48
CA ALA A 443 -25.22 -9.72 -1.08
C ALA A 443 -24.88 -11.21 -0.95
N TYR A 444 -24.10 -11.55 0.07
CA TYR A 444 -23.69 -12.90 0.42
C TYR A 444 -23.67 -13.08 1.94
N MET A 445 -24.08 -14.23 2.43
CA MET A 445 -23.82 -14.69 3.80
C MET A 445 -22.32 -14.94 3.95
N PHE A 446 -21.75 -14.38 5.02
CA PHE A 446 -20.35 -14.54 5.37
C PHE A 446 -20.22 -15.38 6.65
N PRO A 447 -19.26 -16.31 6.75
CA PRO A 447 -19.22 -17.25 7.87
C PRO A 447 -18.71 -16.66 9.20
N TYR A 448 -18.11 -15.47 9.22
CA TYR A 448 -17.36 -14.94 10.37
C TYR A 448 -17.62 -13.46 10.66
N GLY A 449 -17.32 -13.02 11.88
CA GLY A 449 -17.17 -11.61 12.21
C GLY A 449 -15.88 -11.06 11.61
N VAL A 450 -15.87 -9.75 11.30
CA VAL A 450 -14.73 -9.08 10.66
C VAL A 450 -14.30 -7.87 11.48
N ASN A 451 -13.03 -7.86 11.87
CA ASN A 451 -12.39 -6.77 12.61
C ASN A 451 -11.70 -5.75 11.70
N ALA A 452 -11.23 -6.15 10.52
CA ALA A 452 -10.62 -5.25 9.55
C ALA A 452 -10.71 -5.82 8.15
N ILE A 453 -10.77 -4.95 7.14
CA ILE A 453 -10.72 -5.32 5.73
C ILE A 453 -9.53 -4.63 5.09
N GLY A 454 -8.70 -5.39 4.40
CA GLY A 454 -7.65 -4.91 3.50
C GLY A 454 -7.86 -5.43 2.08
N VAL A 455 -7.09 -4.92 1.13
CA VAL A 455 -7.14 -5.38 -0.26
C VAL A 455 -5.72 -5.50 -0.78
N THR A 456 -5.40 -6.60 -1.46
CA THR A 456 -4.09 -6.77 -2.12
C THR A 456 -3.87 -5.71 -3.19
N THR A 457 -2.71 -5.06 -3.15
CA THR A 457 -2.25 -4.09 -4.17
C THR A 457 -1.01 -4.60 -4.88
N THR A 458 -0.98 -4.48 -6.21
CA THR A 458 0.15 -4.88 -7.05
C THR A 458 0.65 -3.70 -7.88
N LYS A 459 1.84 -3.84 -8.46
CA LYS A 459 2.60 -2.74 -9.05
C LYS A 459 1.83 -1.98 -10.14
N HIS A 460 1.09 -2.68 -10.99
CA HIS A 460 0.30 -2.11 -12.08
C HIS A 460 -1.20 -2.40 -11.96
N GLY A 461 -1.61 -3.20 -10.97
CA GLY A 461 -3.02 -3.57 -10.78
C GLY A 461 -3.56 -4.52 -11.86
N ILE A 462 -2.70 -5.37 -12.42
CA ILE A 462 -3.03 -6.38 -13.44
C ILE A 462 -3.48 -7.68 -12.79
N ALA A 463 -2.80 -8.13 -11.73
CA ALA A 463 -3.18 -9.34 -11.02
C ALA A 463 -4.61 -9.21 -10.44
N THR A 464 -5.32 -10.33 -10.35
CA THR A 464 -6.65 -10.36 -9.71
C THR A 464 -6.54 -9.88 -8.28
N ARG A 465 -7.47 -9.06 -7.81
CA ARG A 465 -7.44 -8.60 -6.41
C ARG A 465 -8.10 -9.60 -5.47
N GLU A 466 -7.63 -9.59 -4.24
CA GLU A 466 -8.17 -10.36 -3.13
C GLU A 466 -8.50 -9.41 -1.97
N PHE A 467 -9.70 -9.55 -1.42
CA PHE A 467 -10.09 -8.87 -0.19
C PHE A 467 -9.64 -9.72 1.00
N LEU A 468 -8.97 -9.07 1.94
CA LEU A 468 -8.38 -9.70 3.11
C LEU A 468 -9.20 -9.31 4.33
N PHE A 469 -9.67 -10.30 5.07
CA PHE A 469 -10.52 -10.13 6.24
C PHE A 469 -9.74 -10.57 7.49
N ALA A 470 -9.55 -9.66 8.44
CA ALA A 470 -9.16 -10.03 9.79
C ALA A 470 -10.42 -10.52 10.51
N LEU A 471 -10.47 -11.81 10.80
CA LEU A 471 -11.63 -12.45 11.41
C LEU A 471 -11.66 -12.21 12.92
N ASP A 472 -12.83 -12.35 13.52
CA ASP A 472 -13.03 -12.42 14.98
C ASP A 472 -12.45 -13.71 15.61
N THR A 473 -12.14 -14.70 14.78
CA THR A 473 -11.42 -15.94 15.15
C THR A 473 -9.90 -15.79 15.19
N ASP A 474 -9.39 -14.55 15.12
CA ASP A 474 -7.96 -14.22 15.10
C ASP A 474 -7.22 -14.87 13.91
N GLN A 475 -7.86 -14.91 12.74
CA GLN A 475 -7.27 -15.41 11.50
C GLN A 475 -7.35 -14.38 10.39
N VAL A 476 -6.43 -14.46 9.41
CA VAL A 476 -6.49 -13.63 8.20
C VAL A 476 -7.00 -14.49 7.04
N PHE A 477 -8.15 -14.10 6.48
CA PHE A 477 -8.86 -14.85 5.45
C PHE A 477 -8.95 -14.05 4.16
N GLY A 478 -8.54 -14.64 3.04
CA GLY A 478 -8.54 -14.01 1.72
C GLY A 478 -9.68 -14.50 0.86
N VAL A 479 -10.44 -13.57 0.27
CA VAL A 479 -11.47 -13.92 -0.71
C VAL A 479 -11.17 -13.21 -2.02
N SER A 480 -10.91 -14.00 -3.07
CA SER A 480 -10.74 -13.47 -4.41
C SER A 480 -11.96 -12.65 -4.84
N LYS A 481 -11.71 -11.53 -5.51
CA LYS A 481 -12.76 -10.69 -6.11
C LYS A 481 -13.70 -11.48 -7.04
N ARG A 482 -13.28 -12.63 -7.59
CA ARG A 482 -14.15 -13.50 -8.40
C ARG A 482 -15.32 -14.11 -7.64
N PHE A 483 -15.18 -14.34 -6.34
CA PHE A 483 -16.27 -14.80 -5.47
C PHE A 483 -17.13 -13.62 -4.99
N LEU A 484 -16.50 -12.46 -4.83
CA LEU A 484 -17.12 -11.18 -4.50
C LEU A 484 -17.41 -10.38 -5.78
N ASP A 485 -18.20 -10.97 -6.69
CA ASP A 485 -18.56 -10.36 -7.97
C ASP A 485 -20.10 -10.26 -8.05
N PRO A 486 -20.69 -9.06 -8.23
CA PRO A 486 -22.14 -8.93 -8.29
C PRO A 486 -22.77 -9.50 -9.56
N ARG A 487 -21.97 -9.81 -10.59
CA ARG A 487 -22.45 -10.41 -11.84
C ARG A 487 -22.58 -11.93 -11.77
N ARG A 488 -22.33 -12.57 -10.62
CA ARG A 488 -22.48 -14.03 -10.48
C ARG A 488 -23.93 -14.43 -10.80
N PRO A 489 -24.16 -15.26 -11.84
CA PRO A 489 -25.51 -15.51 -12.33
C PRO A 489 -26.28 -16.46 -11.41
N GLN A 490 -27.55 -16.15 -11.16
CA GLN A 490 -28.49 -17.07 -10.48
C GLN A 490 -29.10 -18.12 -11.43
N HIS A 491 -28.87 -17.96 -12.73
CA HIS A 491 -29.35 -18.87 -13.77
C HIS A 491 -28.27 -19.88 -14.16
N VAL A 492 -28.66 -20.87 -14.95
CA VAL A 492 -27.71 -21.83 -15.52
C VAL A 492 -26.76 -21.10 -16.47
N LEU A 493 -25.45 -21.33 -16.31
CA LEU A 493 -24.41 -20.66 -17.06
C LEU A 493 -24.64 -20.74 -18.58
N THR A 494 -24.78 -19.56 -19.20
CA THR A 494 -24.81 -19.37 -20.65
C THR A 494 -23.42 -19.58 -21.25
N ASN A 495 -23.29 -19.46 -22.59
CA ASN A 495 -21.98 -19.58 -23.23
C ASN A 495 -21.11 -18.34 -22.93
N GLU A 496 -21.75 -17.17 -22.87
CA GLU A 496 -21.15 -15.89 -22.53
C GLU A 496 -20.63 -15.89 -21.09
N ASP A 497 -21.40 -16.41 -20.14
CA ASP A 497 -20.95 -16.54 -18.74
C ASP A 497 -19.72 -17.45 -18.62
N LYS A 498 -19.67 -18.52 -19.41
CA LYS A 498 -18.55 -19.46 -19.42
C LYS A 498 -17.30 -18.84 -20.06
N GLU A 499 -17.47 -18.00 -21.08
CA GLU A 499 -16.36 -17.25 -21.70
C GLU A 499 -15.73 -16.26 -20.70
N GLU A 500 -16.56 -15.60 -19.88
CA GLU A 500 -16.09 -14.75 -18.76
C GLU A 500 -15.58 -15.54 -17.55
N MET A 501 -15.74 -16.87 -17.55
CA MET A 501 -15.49 -17.76 -16.42
C MET A 501 -16.20 -17.32 -15.12
N LEU A 502 -17.47 -16.90 -15.24
CA LEU A 502 -18.29 -16.54 -14.09
C LEU A 502 -18.62 -17.77 -13.22
N ILE A 503 -18.64 -17.53 -11.92
CA ILE A 503 -19.02 -18.53 -10.92
C ILE A 503 -20.52 -18.36 -10.65
N PRO A 504 -21.36 -19.41 -10.72
CA PRO A 504 -22.77 -19.30 -10.35
C PRO A 504 -22.95 -18.67 -8.98
N TYR A 505 -24.01 -17.90 -8.80
CA TYR A 505 -24.34 -17.32 -7.51
C TYR A 505 -24.63 -18.42 -6.49
N ASP A 506 -23.94 -18.33 -5.36
CA ASP A 506 -24.22 -19.08 -4.16
C ASP A 506 -24.37 -18.03 -3.05
N PRO A 507 -25.51 -17.99 -2.33
CA PRO A 507 -25.72 -17.00 -1.29
C PRO A 507 -24.70 -17.11 -0.16
N ALA A 508 -24.02 -18.23 0.05
CA ALA A 508 -22.99 -18.36 1.08
C ALA A 508 -21.58 -18.28 0.49
N ILE A 509 -20.71 -17.45 1.08
CA ILE A 509 -19.28 -17.53 0.81
C ILE A 509 -18.74 -18.84 1.41
N PRO A 510 -18.05 -19.69 0.62
CA PRO A 510 -17.53 -20.96 1.11
C PRO A 510 -16.55 -20.76 2.27
N ASP A 511 -16.75 -21.51 3.37
CA ASP A 511 -15.76 -21.62 4.45
C ASP A 511 -14.61 -22.56 4.03
N ASN A 512 -13.75 -22.07 3.14
CA ASN A 512 -12.61 -22.82 2.64
C ASN A 512 -11.36 -22.52 3.47
N LYS A 513 -10.92 -23.45 4.31
CA LYS A 513 -9.71 -23.27 5.14
C LYS A 513 -8.43 -23.01 4.34
N LYS A 514 -8.39 -23.34 3.04
CA LYS A 514 -7.24 -23.00 2.17
C LYS A 514 -7.10 -21.50 1.89
N TRP A 515 -8.14 -20.73 2.17
CA TRP A 515 -8.15 -19.28 2.04
C TRP A 515 -7.72 -18.58 3.33
N VAL A 516 -7.35 -19.31 4.38
CA VAL A 516 -6.75 -18.73 5.59
C VAL A 516 -5.26 -18.51 5.33
N LEU A 517 -4.86 -17.25 5.12
CA LEU A 517 -3.47 -16.89 4.86
C LEU A 517 -2.60 -17.08 6.11
N SER A 518 -3.15 -16.91 7.32
CA SER A 518 -2.39 -17.13 8.57
C SER A 518 -2.15 -18.61 8.88
N TYR A 519 -2.63 -19.53 8.04
CA TYR A 519 -2.54 -20.98 8.21
C TYR A 519 -3.07 -21.44 9.58
N HIS A 520 -2.17 -21.88 10.46
CA HIS A 520 -2.46 -22.35 11.82
C HIS A 520 -2.16 -21.28 12.88
N LEU A 521 -1.64 -20.13 12.48
CA LEU A 521 -1.31 -19.04 13.39
C LEU A 521 -2.60 -18.28 13.73
N SER A 522 -2.87 -18.18 15.03
CA SER A 522 -3.81 -17.23 15.59
C SER A 522 -3.09 -15.91 15.78
N VAL A 523 -3.63 -14.84 15.20
CA VAL A 523 -3.07 -13.49 15.19
C VAL A 523 -4.06 -12.59 15.91
N ALA A 524 -3.84 -12.38 17.20
CA ALA A 524 -4.82 -11.78 18.07
C ALA A 524 -4.97 -10.28 17.82
N GLY A 525 -6.22 -9.81 17.92
CA GLY A 525 -6.51 -8.39 18.06
C GLY A 525 -6.07 -7.52 16.88
N ILE A 526 -6.10 -8.06 15.65
CA ILE A 526 -5.83 -7.29 14.43
C ILE A 526 -6.86 -6.17 14.25
N ARG A 527 -6.37 -4.96 14.00
CA ARG A 527 -7.20 -3.75 13.77
C ARG A 527 -7.05 -3.19 12.37
N HIS A 528 -5.92 -3.45 11.73
CA HIS A 528 -5.58 -2.92 10.42
C HIS A 528 -4.93 -3.99 9.55
N ILE A 529 -5.25 -3.97 8.26
CA ILE A 529 -4.53 -4.72 7.23
C ILE A 529 -4.08 -3.70 6.18
N ILE A 530 -2.77 -3.60 5.97
CA ILE A 530 -2.19 -2.77 4.92
C ILE A 530 -1.38 -3.64 3.96
N THR A 531 -1.31 -3.23 2.70
CA THR A 531 -0.57 -3.96 1.69
C THR A 531 0.34 -3.04 0.89
N SER A 532 1.43 -3.61 0.39
CA SER A 532 2.38 -2.89 -0.47
C SER A 532 2.78 -3.76 -1.67
N PRO A 533 2.83 -3.21 -2.88
CA PRO A 533 3.21 -3.98 -4.07
C PRO A 533 4.68 -4.39 -4.02
N ALA A 534 4.99 -5.63 -4.44
CA ALA A 534 6.35 -6.02 -4.78
C ALA A 534 6.75 -5.42 -6.15
N LEU A 535 7.99 -5.66 -6.61
CA LEU A 535 8.37 -5.31 -7.98
C LEU A 535 7.77 -6.26 -9.02
N LEU A 536 7.49 -7.49 -8.59
CA LEU A 536 6.71 -8.48 -9.32
C LEU A 536 5.24 -8.07 -9.31
N GLU A 537 4.59 -8.19 -10.46
CA GLU A 537 3.17 -7.88 -10.61
C GLU A 537 2.30 -8.92 -9.91
N SER A 538 2.75 -10.17 -9.82
CA SER A 538 1.96 -11.25 -9.22
C SER A 538 1.86 -11.19 -7.70
N THR A 539 2.70 -10.40 -7.02
CA THR A 539 2.93 -10.51 -5.58
C THR A 539 2.63 -9.21 -4.83
N SER A 540 1.89 -9.32 -3.73
CA SER A 540 1.60 -8.25 -2.78
C SER A 540 2.17 -8.61 -1.41
N LEU A 541 2.74 -7.63 -0.71
CA LEU A 541 3.18 -7.78 0.68
C LEU A 541 2.01 -7.41 1.59
N VAL A 542 1.66 -8.27 2.53
CA VAL A 542 0.51 -8.11 3.42
C VAL A 542 1.01 -7.98 4.85
N LEU A 543 0.62 -6.91 5.54
CA LEU A 543 0.82 -6.74 6.97
C LEU A 543 -0.55 -6.59 7.66
N ALA A 544 -0.86 -7.53 8.54
CA ALA A 544 -1.94 -7.39 9.51
C ALA A 544 -1.33 -6.99 10.86
N TYR A 545 -1.85 -5.93 11.47
CA TYR A 545 -1.34 -5.46 12.76
C TYR A 545 -2.44 -4.98 13.72
N GLY A 546 -2.14 -5.08 15.01
CA GLY A 546 -2.97 -4.65 16.11
C GLY A 546 -2.27 -5.00 17.42
N LEU A 547 -2.81 -5.94 18.18
CA LEU A 547 -2.09 -6.54 19.31
C LEU A 547 -0.90 -7.37 18.80
N ASP A 548 -1.15 -8.31 17.89
CA ASP A 548 -0.12 -9.07 17.20
C ASP A 548 0.26 -8.44 15.86
N LEU A 549 1.46 -8.76 15.38
CA LEU A 549 1.95 -8.40 14.05
C LEU A 549 2.10 -9.67 13.21
N TRP A 550 1.50 -9.67 12.02
CA TRP A 550 1.63 -10.78 11.09
C TRP A 550 1.88 -10.27 9.67
N PHE A 551 2.90 -10.85 9.03
CA PHE A 551 3.37 -10.46 7.72
C PHE A 551 3.44 -11.68 6.80
N THR A 552 2.99 -11.53 5.56
CA THR A 552 3.16 -12.53 4.51
C THR A 552 3.32 -11.90 3.13
N ARG A 553 3.68 -12.75 2.16
CA ARG A 553 3.60 -12.45 0.72
C ARG A 553 2.38 -13.18 0.18
N GLU A 554 1.50 -12.48 -0.51
CA GLU A 554 0.33 -13.05 -1.15
C GLU A 554 0.40 -12.89 -2.67
N ALA A 555 0.02 -13.94 -3.40
CA ALA A 555 0.01 -13.94 -4.86
C ALA A 555 -1.40 -14.36 -5.35
N PRO A 556 -2.35 -13.41 -5.41
CA PRO A 556 -3.77 -13.73 -5.65
C PRO A 556 -4.06 -14.49 -6.96
N SER A 557 -3.25 -14.26 -7.99
CA SER A 557 -3.34 -14.96 -9.29
C SER A 557 -2.29 -16.06 -9.46
N LYS A 558 -1.64 -16.48 -8.37
CA LYS A 558 -0.38 -17.24 -8.35
C LYS A 558 0.77 -16.46 -9.02
N THR A 559 1.98 -16.97 -8.86
CA THR A 559 3.19 -16.36 -9.43
C THR A 559 3.30 -16.66 -10.92
N PHE A 560 2.89 -15.72 -11.77
CA PHE A 560 2.96 -15.84 -13.24
C PHE A 560 4.21 -15.19 -13.86
N ASP A 561 4.93 -14.37 -13.09
CA ASP A 561 6.14 -13.63 -13.49
C ASP A 561 7.43 -14.19 -12.86
N VAL A 562 7.31 -15.32 -12.16
CA VAL A 562 8.44 -16.08 -11.60
C VAL A 562 8.31 -17.54 -12.02
N LEU A 563 9.46 -18.17 -12.28
CA LEU A 563 9.52 -19.59 -12.56
C LEU A 563 9.10 -20.39 -11.32
N SER A 564 8.27 -21.42 -11.49
CA SER A 564 7.82 -22.25 -10.36
C SER A 564 9.00 -22.88 -9.62
N GLU A 565 8.88 -23.00 -8.30
CA GLU A 565 9.88 -23.68 -7.46
C GLU A 565 10.10 -25.14 -7.91
N ASP A 566 9.04 -25.80 -8.38
CA ASP A 566 9.06 -27.18 -8.88
C ASP A 566 9.62 -27.31 -10.33
N PHE A 567 10.16 -26.24 -10.91
CA PHE A 567 10.68 -26.31 -12.28
C PHE A 567 11.93 -27.19 -12.37
N SER A 568 11.87 -28.25 -13.19
CA SER A 568 12.98 -29.20 -13.36
C SER A 568 14.13 -28.62 -14.20
N LYS A 569 14.96 -27.79 -13.57
CA LYS A 569 16.20 -27.23 -14.15
C LYS A 569 17.15 -28.33 -14.64
N GLY A 570 17.24 -29.44 -13.90
CA GLY A 570 18.10 -30.57 -14.25
C GLY A 570 17.69 -31.25 -15.55
N THR A 571 16.40 -31.50 -15.76
CA THR A 571 15.89 -32.07 -17.02
C THR A 571 16.12 -31.12 -18.19
N LEU A 572 15.95 -29.81 -18.01
CA LEU A 572 16.25 -28.82 -19.03
C LEU A 572 17.74 -28.86 -19.44
N LEU A 573 18.66 -28.85 -18.47
CA LEU A 573 20.09 -28.91 -18.76
C LEU A 573 20.50 -30.24 -19.42
N ALA A 574 19.94 -31.37 -18.97
CA ALA A 574 20.22 -32.68 -19.55
C ALA A 574 19.76 -32.78 -21.01
N THR A 575 18.59 -32.25 -21.34
CA THR A 575 18.07 -32.24 -22.72
C THR A 575 18.91 -31.34 -23.64
N ILE A 576 19.32 -30.16 -23.17
CA ILE A 576 20.25 -29.27 -23.91
C ILE A 576 21.57 -30.00 -24.20
N LEU A 577 22.17 -30.64 -23.19
CA LEU A 577 23.42 -31.38 -23.35
C LEU A 577 23.26 -32.57 -24.31
N GLY A 578 22.15 -33.31 -24.21
CA GLY A 578 21.83 -34.40 -25.12
C GLY A 578 21.68 -33.95 -26.58
N LEU A 579 21.06 -32.79 -26.82
CA LEU A 579 20.94 -32.19 -28.15
C LEU A 579 22.30 -31.74 -28.69
N ILE A 580 23.13 -31.09 -27.87
CA ILE A 580 24.50 -30.67 -28.26
C ILE A 580 25.32 -31.89 -28.67
N LEU A 581 25.32 -32.94 -27.85
CA LEU A 581 26.05 -34.18 -28.15
C LEU A 581 25.54 -34.83 -29.44
N SER A 582 24.21 -34.88 -29.60
CA SER A 582 23.58 -35.41 -30.82
C SER A 582 24.01 -34.62 -32.07
N ILE A 583 24.06 -33.29 -32.00
CA ILE A 583 24.53 -32.44 -33.11
C ILE A 583 26.02 -32.69 -33.39
N LEU A 584 26.87 -32.76 -32.36
CA LEU A 584 28.30 -33.01 -32.51
C LEU A 584 28.59 -34.36 -33.16
N ILE A 585 27.79 -35.38 -32.86
CA ILE A 585 27.90 -36.72 -33.46
C ILE A 585 27.33 -36.74 -34.89
N THR A 586 26.15 -36.16 -35.12
CA THR A 586 25.45 -36.25 -36.42
C THR A 586 26.02 -35.32 -37.48
N LYS A 587 26.54 -34.14 -37.11
CA LYS A 587 27.14 -33.16 -38.04
C LYS A 587 28.24 -33.76 -38.93
N PRO A 588 29.27 -34.47 -38.41
CA PRO A 588 30.27 -35.11 -39.26
C PRO A 588 29.69 -36.25 -40.10
N MET A 589 28.73 -37.04 -39.57
CA MET A 589 28.06 -38.11 -40.32
C MET A 589 27.33 -37.57 -41.54
N VAL A 590 26.54 -36.50 -41.36
CA VAL A 590 25.80 -35.85 -42.45
C VAL A 590 26.76 -35.19 -43.44
N ARG A 591 27.82 -34.52 -42.96
CA ARG A 591 28.85 -33.93 -43.84
C ARG A 591 29.52 -34.99 -44.72
N ARG A 592 29.86 -36.14 -44.14
CA ARG A 592 30.40 -37.29 -44.88
C ARG A 592 29.40 -37.84 -45.89
N LYS A 593 28.14 -38.03 -45.50
CA LYS A 593 27.08 -38.52 -46.40
C LYS A 593 26.83 -37.57 -47.58
N LYS A 594 26.76 -36.26 -47.33
CA LYS A 594 26.61 -35.23 -48.38
C LYS A 594 27.83 -35.13 -49.29
N LEU A 595 29.04 -35.29 -48.75
CA LEU A 595 30.26 -35.34 -49.55
C LEU A 595 30.21 -36.55 -50.48
N ASN A 596 29.94 -37.75 -49.93
CA ASN A 596 29.85 -38.96 -50.73
C ASN A 596 28.83 -38.82 -51.86
N ALA A 597 27.61 -38.36 -51.59
CA ALA A 597 26.56 -38.18 -52.60
C ALA A 597 26.85 -37.10 -53.67
N ARG A 598 27.89 -36.27 -53.49
CA ARG A 598 28.32 -35.28 -54.49
C ARG A 598 29.46 -35.78 -55.36
N TRP A 599 30.28 -36.68 -54.83
CA TRP A 599 31.51 -37.18 -55.47
C TRP A 599 31.34 -38.59 -56.07
N TYR A 600 30.34 -39.33 -55.60
CA TYR A 600 29.87 -40.62 -56.10
C TYR A 600 28.35 -40.55 -56.23
#